data_AF-X8HD20-F1
#
_entry.id   AF-X8HD20-F1
#
_cell.length_a   1.000
_cell.length_b   1.000
_cell.length_c   1.000
_cell.angle_alpha   90.00
_cell.angle_beta   90.00
_cell.angle_gamma   90.00
#
_symmetry.space_group_name_H-M   'P 1'
#
loop_
_entity.id
_entity.type
_entity.pdbx_description
1 polymer ?
#
loop_
_entity_poly.entity_id
_entity_poly.type
_entity_poly.pdbx_seq_one_letter_code
_entity_poly.pdbx_strand_id
1 'polypeptide(L)'
;MKNLNLILNKQYNYNLTEMQIKDIAIKSYKNTMKSFLLPFWIYEYGEKYLPIIHNLELLEKLKETNDRIILATLHYGFFHMSMYPIIDEPMFIIVRPIPNKFIETYMNKIRFKKNMLSFTEQNIKALFKHKKSKGFFIMLNDVRKPDGEKVTFFNLPTTASGFTGFFSIRENLPIIVVHNEVDSNNICNIYINEIIYPENYTDKNDLTDKLLKVYEKIILNNPEQWYWFQDRWINKK
;
A
#
# COMPACT_ATOMS: atom_id res chain seq x y z
N MET A 1 -1.02 20.86 2.36
CA MET A 1 -0.50 21.76 3.42
C MET A 1 -1.12 21.51 4.79
N LYS A 2 -2.45 21.68 5.00
CA LYS A 2 -3.09 21.52 6.32
C LYS A 2 -2.76 20.19 7.02
N ASN A 3 -2.91 19.06 6.32
CA ASN A 3 -2.61 17.74 6.87
C ASN A 3 -1.12 17.58 7.21
N LEU A 4 -0.22 17.93 6.29
CA LEU A 4 1.23 17.86 6.52
C LEU A 4 1.66 18.62 7.78
N ASN A 5 1.25 19.87 7.92
CA ASN A 5 1.60 20.67 9.10
C ASN A 5 0.96 20.14 10.39
N LEU A 6 -0.30 19.68 10.31
CA LEU A 6 -0.99 19.07 11.44
C LEU A 6 -0.25 17.81 11.92
N ILE A 7 0.10 16.91 11.01
CA ILE A 7 0.77 15.66 11.37
C ILE A 7 2.22 15.94 11.78
N LEU A 8 3.06 16.43 10.88
CA LEU A 8 4.50 16.51 11.11
C LEU A 8 4.86 17.46 12.25
N ASN A 9 4.28 18.66 12.26
CA ASN A 9 4.62 19.65 13.28
C ASN A 9 3.76 19.51 14.53
N LYS A 10 2.43 19.49 14.42
CA LYS A 10 1.57 19.55 15.62
C LYS A 10 1.45 18.22 16.37
N GLN A 11 1.46 17.08 15.68
CA GLN A 11 1.33 15.76 16.31
C GLN A 11 2.70 15.15 16.66
N TYR A 12 3.71 15.35 15.80
CA TYR A 12 5.01 14.69 15.94
C TYR A 12 6.21 15.65 16.12
N ASN A 13 5.97 16.95 16.30
CA ASN A 13 6.99 17.95 16.70
C ASN A 13 8.24 18.04 15.80
N TYR A 14 8.10 17.87 14.49
CA TYR A 14 9.23 17.99 13.55
C TYR A 14 9.78 19.43 13.42
N ASN A 15 9.07 20.44 13.92
CA ASN A 15 9.47 21.87 13.89
C ASN A 15 9.88 22.39 12.50
N LEU A 16 9.25 21.88 11.44
CA LEU A 16 9.51 22.26 10.06
C LEU A 16 8.96 23.66 9.78
N THR A 17 9.75 24.46 9.07
CA THR A 17 9.33 25.74 8.51
C THR A 17 8.22 25.56 7.48
N GLU A 18 7.46 26.63 7.20
CA GLU A 18 6.45 26.60 6.14
C GLU A 18 7.06 26.23 4.77
N MET A 19 8.29 26.69 4.50
CA MET A 19 9.01 26.37 3.27
C MET A 19 9.32 24.87 3.16
N GLN A 20 9.82 24.23 4.23
CA GLN A 20 10.06 22.79 4.25
C GLN A 20 8.77 21.97 4.06
N ILE A 21 7.67 22.38 4.68
CA ILE A 21 6.37 21.72 4.47
C ILE A 21 5.91 21.86 3.00
N LYS A 22 6.14 23.02 2.37
CA LYS A 22 5.84 23.24 0.94
C LYS A 22 6.68 22.33 0.06
N ASP A 23 7.97 22.18 0.36
CA ASP A 23 8.86 21.31 -0.40
C ASP A 23 8.45 19.84 -0.30
N ILE A 24 8.10 19.35 0.89
CA ILE A 24 7.55 17.99 1.09
C ILE A 24 6.27 17.81 0.27
N ALA A 25 5.37 18.80 0.28
CA ALA A 25 4.13 18.75 -0.49
C ALA A 25 4.40 18.67 -2.00
N ILE A 26 5.32 19.49 -2.53
CA ILE A 26 5.67 19.49 -3.95
C ILE A 26 6.28 18.15 -4.36
N LYS A 27 7.22 17.61 -3.57
CA LYS A 27 7.83 16.30 -3.81
C LYS A 27 6.78 15.18 -3.79
N SER A 28 5.88 15.18 -2.81
CA SER A 28 4.76 14.23 -2.72
C SER A 28 3.87 14.25 -3.95
N TYR A 29 3.47 15.43 -4.42
CA TYR A 29 2.62 15.53 -5.61
C TYR A 29 3.36 15.08 -6.87
N LYS A 30 4.65 15.43 -7.02
CA LYS A 30 5.48 14.92 -8.14
C LYS A 30 5.57 13.40 -8.14
N ASN A 31 5.88 12.79 -7.00
CA ASN A 31 5.98 11.34 -6.86
C ASN A 31 4.64 10.64 -7.12
N THR A 32 3.57 11.20 -6.57
CA THR A 32 2.19 10.73 -6.78
C THR A 32 1.85 10.69 -8.27
N MET A 33 2.07 11.79 -9.00
CA MET A 33 1.72 11.86 -10.42
C MET A 33 2.54 10.87 -11.26
N LYS A 34 3.84 10.74 -10.99
CA LYS A 34 4.69 9.72 -11.63
C LYS A 34 4.17 8.31 -11.35
N SER A 35 3.80 8.00 -10.11
CA SER A 35 3.28 6.69 -9.74
C SER A 35 1.95 6.35 -10.42
N PHE A 36 1.06 7.32 -10.62
CA PHE A 36 -0.19 7.09 -11.35
C PHE A 36 0.03 6.73 -12.82
N LEU A 37 1.09 7.27 -13.44
CA LEU A 37 1.44 7.00 -14.83
C LEU A 37 2.36 5.78 -15.00
N LEU A 38 3.14 5.42 -13.98
CA LEU A 38 4.08 4.31 -14.04
C LEU A 38 3.49 2.98 -14.58
N PRO A 39 2.25 2.56 -14.25
CA PRO A 39 1.69 1.31 -14.74
C PRO A 39 1.66 1.17 -16.25
N PHE A 40 1.69 2.28 -16.99
CA PHE A 40 1.70 2.28 -18.45
C PHE A 40 3.01 1.78 -19.05
N TRP A 41 4.11 1.79 -18.29
CA TRP A 41 5.45 1.39 -18.72
C TRP A 41 6.26 0.74 -17.59
N ILE A 42 5.60 0.03 -16.67
CA ILE A 42 6.24 -0.44 -15.44
C ILE A 42 7.40 -1.42 -15.69
N TYR A 43 7.32 -2.22 -16.75
CA TYR A 43 8.37 -3.17 -17.13
C TYR A 43 9.59 -2.44 -17.69
N GLU A 44 9.37 -1.50 -18.61
CA GLU A 44 10.42 -0.66 -19.19
C GLU A 44 11.09 0.20 -18.11
N TYR A 45 10.31 0.67 -17.14
CA TYR A 45 10.84 1.35 -15.96
C TYR A 45 11.72 0.41 -15.12
N GLY A 46 11.25 -0.79 -14.79
CA GLY A 46 12.00 -1.76 -13.99
C GLY A 46 13.29 -2.23 -14.65
N GLU A 47 13.33 -2.32 -15.98
CA GLU A 47 14.55 -2.64 -16.75
C GLU A 47 15.54 -1.47 -16.76
N LYS A 48 15.04 -0.23 -16.91
CA LYS A 48 15.88 0.97 -16.96
C LYS A 48 16.39 1.42 -15.60
N TYR A 49 15.55 1.28 -14.57
CA TYR A 49 15.80 1.69 -13.19
C TYR A 49 15.65 0.47 -12.29
N LEU A 50 16.66 -0.40 -12.33
CA LEU A 50 16.68 -1.64 -11.56
C LEU A 50 16.40 -1.36 -10.07
N PRO A 51 15.31 -1.92 -9.51
CA PRO A 51 14.97 -1.68 -8.11
C PRO A 51 15.95 -2.38 -7.17
N ILE A 52 16.20 -1.75 -6.02
CA ILE A 52 16.98 -2.33 -4.92
C ILE A 52 16.00 -2.91 -3.91
N ILE A 53 16.13 -4.20 -3.58
CA ILE A 53 15.25 -4.87 -2.62
C ILE A 53 15.99 -5.07 -1.31
N HIS A 54 15.42 -4.55 -0.24
CA HIS A 54 15.93 -4.65 1.13
C HIS A 54 15.13 -5.70 1.91
N ASN A 55 15.85 -6.51 2.69
CA ASN A 55 15.31 -7.58 3.53
C ASN A 55 14.53 -8.67 2.77
N LEU A 56 14.99 -9.03 1.56
CA LEU A 56 14.32 -10.03 0.72
C LEU A 56 14.18 -11.39 1.42
N GLU A 57 15.14 -11.75 2.27
CA GLU A 57 15.16 -12.98 3.05
C GLU A 57 13.92 -13.17 3.93
N LEU A 58 13.28 -12.08 4.37
CA LEU A 58 12.05 -12.13 5.15
C LEU A 58 10.87 -12.67 4.32
N LEU A 59 10.79 -12.25 3.06
CA LEU A 59 9.80 -12.75 2.11
C LEU A 59 10.09 -14.22 1.74
N GLU A 60 11.36 -14.55 1.45
CA GLU A 60 11.76 -15.92 1.11
C GLU A 60 11.41 -16.91 2.22
N LYS A 61 11.78 -16.59 3.47
CA LYS A 61 11.46 -17.41 4.65
C LYS A 61 9.95 -17.55 4.86
N LEU A 62 9.17 -16.49 4.64
CA LEU A 62 7.72 -16.57 4.77
C LEU A 62 7.11 -17.55 3.75
N LYS A 63 7.63 -17.55 2.52
CA LYS A 63 7.19 -18.44 1.43
C LYS A 63 7.52 -19.92 1.68
N GLU A 64 8.55 -20.23 2.45
CA GLU A 64 8.90 -21.64 2.79
C GLU A 64 7.78 -22.35 3.55
N THR A 65 6.98 -21.61 4.33
CA THR A 65 5.95 -22.17 5.22
C THR A 65 4.53 -21.74 4.84
N ASN A 66 4.39 -20.83 3.86
CA ASN A 66 3.09 -20.28 3.48
C ASN A 66 2.94 -20.21 1.96
N ASP A 67 1.95 -20.95 1.45
CA ASP A 67 1.55 -20.91 0.05
C ASP A 67 0.58 -19.75 -0.28
N ARG A 68 0.09 -19.05 0.75
CA ARG A 68 -0.90 -17.96 0.63
C ARG A 68 -0.52 -16.85 1.60
N ILE A 69 -0.27 -15.66 1.06
CA ILE A 69 0.23 -14.53 1.85
C ILE A 69 -0.56 -13.28 1.48
N ILE A 70 -0.86 -12.42 2.44
CA ILE A 70 -1.34 -11.06 2.15
C ILE A 70 -0.12 -10.16 2.01
N LEU A 71 0.03 -9.48 0.87
CA LEU A 71 0.99 -8.38 0.73
C LEU A 71 0.24 -7.08 1.01
N ALA A 72 0.52 -6.48 2.17
CA ALA A 72 -0.03 -5.19 2.55
C ALA A 72 0.93 -4.08 2.13
N THR A 73 0.39 -3.10 1.40
CA THR A 73 1.11 -1.90 0.99
C THR A 73 0.20 -0.67 1.13
N LEU A 74 0.67 0.48 0.71
CA LEU A 74 0.01 1.76 0.85
C LEU A 74 0.28 2.63 -0.39
N HIS A 75 -0.53 3.68 -0.58
CA HIS A 75 -0.36 4.64 -1.66
C HIS A 75 0.86 5.55 -1.39
N TYR A 76 2.04 5.00 -1.66
CA TYR A 76 3.33 5.54 -1.25
C TYR A 76 4.40 5.19 -2.29
N GLY A 77 5.31 6.15 -2.56
CA GLY A 77 6.33 6.04 -3.59
C GLY A 77 5.69 5.67 -4.94
N PHE A 78 6.32 4.75 -5.65
CA PHE A 78 5.78 4.09 -6.83
C PHE A 78 5.12 2.78 -6.44
N PHE A 79 3.97 2.83 -5.74
CA PHE A 79 3.35 1.70 -5.05
C PHE A 79 3.27 0.38 -5.84
N HIS A 80 3.13 0.46 -7.18
CA HIS A 80 3.13 -0.74 -8.01
C HIS A 80 4.45 -1.53 -7.87
N MET A 81 5.58 -0.85 -7.73
CA MET A 81 6.89 -1.47 -7.51
C MET A 81 6.98 -2.27 -6.21
N SER A 82 6.11 -2.05 -5.22
CA SER A 82 6.03 -2.92 -4.04
C SER A 82 5.70 -4.38 -4.39
N MET A 83 5.13 -4.65 -5.58
CA MET A 83 4.86 -6.01 -6.09
C MET A 83 6.03 -6.60 -6.89
N TYR A 84 7.09 -5.84 -7.18
CA TYR A 84 8.22 -6.32 -7.98
C TYR A 84 8.90 -7.60 -7.42
N PRO A 85 9.09 -7.76 -6.09
CA PRO A 85 9.70 -8.99 -5.53
C PRO A 85 8.88 -10.27 -5.76
N ILE A 86 7.61 -10.13 -6.15
CA ILE A 86 6.67 -11.23 -6.40
C ILE A 86 6.11 -11.19 -7.83
N ILE A 87 6.83 -10.55 -8.76
CA ILE A 87 6.33 -10.28 -10.12
C ILE A 87 5.95 -11.54 -10.91
N ASP A 88 6.59 -12.67 -10.60
CA ASP A 88 6.35 -13.96 -11.23
C ASP A 88 5.34 -14.83 -10.46
N GLU A 89 4.81 -14.36 -9.34
CA GLU A 89 3.86 -15.08 -8.49
C GLU A 89 2.40 -14.75 -8.84
N PRO A 90 1.45 -15.68 -8.61
CA PRO A 90 0.03 -15.37 -8.71
C PRO A 90 -0.37 -14.26 -7.72
N MET A 91 -1.04 -13.23 -8.22
CA MET A 91 -1.48 -12.07 -7.46
C MET A 91 -2.99 -11.87 -7.59
N PHE A 92 -3.63 -11.54 -6.48
CA PHE A 92 -5.06 -11.22 -6.41
C PHE A 92 -5.20 -9.83 -5.80
N ILE A 93 -5.63 -8.85 -6.58
CA ILE A 93 -5.66 -7.44 -6.16
C ILE A 93 -7.05 -6.84 -6.27
N ILE A 94 -7.42 -5.99 -5.30
CA ILE A 94 -8.63 -5.18 -5.37
C ILE A 94 -8.29 -3.84 -6.03
N VAL A 95 -9.00 -3.49 -7.11
CA VAL A 95 -8.77 -2.29 -7.90
C VAL A 95 -10.05 -1.52 -8.15
N ARG A 96 -9.91 -0.22 -8.39
CA ARG A 96 -10.98 0.60 -8.96
C ARG A 96 -10.89 0.54 -10.50
N PRO A 97 -11.98 0.19 -11.20
CA PRO A 97 -12.04 0.25 -12.67
C PRO A 97 -11.65 1.61 -13.22
N ILE A 98 -10.94 1.60 -14.36
CA ILE A 98 -10.70 2.82 -15.13
C ILE A 98 -11.94 3.08 -15.99
N PRO A 99 -12.61 4.25 -15.90
CA PRO A 99 -13.87 4.49 -16.61
C PRO A 99 -13.81 4.28 -18.13
N ASN A 100 -12.64 4.57 -18.73
CA ASN A 100 -12.42 4.35 -20.15
C ASN A 100 -12.09 2.86 -20.39
N LYS A 101 -13.04 2.12 -20.98
CA LYS A 101 -12.93 0.68 -21.26
C LYS A 101 -11.74 0.32 -22.16
N PHE A 102 -11.37 1.18 -23.12
CA PHE A 102 -10.21 0.95 -23.97
C PHE A 102 -8.93 0.98 -23.13
N ILE A 103 -8.79 2.01 -22.29
CA ILE A 103 -7.65 2.14 -21.38
C ILE A 103 -7.65 1.02 -20.35
N GLU A 104 -8.80 0.66 -19.78
CA GLU A 104 -8.90 -0.46 -18.84
C GLU A 104 -8.45 -1.79 -19.48
N THR A 105 -8.91 -2.07 -20.70
CA THR A 105 -8.50 -3.27 -21.45
C THR A 105 -7.00 -3.26 -21.77
N TYR A 106 -6.45 -2.09 -22.15
CA TYR A 106 -5.02 -1.92 -22.38
C TYR A 106 -4.23 -2.17 -21.11
N MET A 107 -4.60 -1.52 -20.00
CA MET A 107 -3.99 -1.67 -18.69
C MET A 107 -4.00 -3.11 -18.19
N ASN A 108 -5.10 -3.85 -18.38
CA ASN A 108 -5.20 -5.26 -18.01
C ASN A 108 -4.23 -6.17 -18.80
N LYS A 109 -3.79 -5.75 -19.99
CA LYS A 109 -2.79 -6.50 -20.78
C LYS A 109 -1.36 -6.20 -20.34
N ILE A 110 -1.08 -4.95 -19.95
CA ILE A 110 0.29 -4.48 -19.71
C ILE A 110 0.67 -4.44 -18.22
N ARG A 111 -0.29 -4.40 -17.29
CA ARG A 111 0.01 -4.34 -15.86
C ARG A 111 0.19 -5.76 -15.31
N PHE A 112 1.36 -6.06 -14.77
CA PHE A 112 1.68 -7.29 -14.02
C PHE A 112 1.37 -8.64 -14.70
N LYS A 113 1.42 -8.70 -16.04
CA LYS A 113 1.35 -9.91 -16.91
C LYS A 113 0.27 -10.92 -16.47
N LYS A 114 0.30 -12.16 -16.99
CA LYS A 114 -0.73 -13.19 -16.80
C LYS A 114 -0.96 -13.65 -15.35
N ASN A 115 -0.17 -13.17 -14.40
CA ASN A 115 -0.17 -13.65 -13.02
C ASN A 115 -1.09 -12.84 -12.11
N MET A 116 -1.64 -11.71 -12.54
CA MET A 116 -2.51 -10.86 -11.72
C MET A 116 -3.98 -11.00 -12.09
N LEU A 117 -4.82 -11.37 -11.12
CA LEU A 117 -6.28 -11.29 -11.19
C LEU A 117 -6.76 -10.08 -10.38
N SER A 118 -7.53 -9.22 -11.04
CA SER A 118 -8.06 -8.00 -10.42
C SER A 118 -9.55 -8.12 -10.10
N PHE A 119 -9.96 -7.65 -8.93
CA PHE A 119 -11.33 -7.63 -8.45
C PHE A 119 -11.75 -6.20 -8.15
N THR A 120 -13.01 -5.86 -8.34
CA THR A 120 -13.55 -4.57 -7.88
C THR A 120 -14.02 -4.67 -6.44
N GLU A 121 -14.08 -3.56 -5.71
CA GLU A 121 -14.68 -3.54 -4.37
C GLU A 121 -16.11 -4.10 -4.37
N GLN A 122 -16.90 -3.79 -5.41
CA GLN A 122 -18.27 -4.29 -5.56
C GLN A 122 -18.31 -5.82 -5.74
N ASN A 123 -17.25 -6.39 -6.33
CA ASN A 123 -17.11 -7.82 -6.59
C ASN A 123 -16.11 -8.50 -5.65
N ILE A 124 -15.88 -7.96 -4.46
CA ILE A 124 -14.97 -8.56 -3.47
C ILE A 124 -15.39 -9.99 -3.07
N LYS A 125 -16.68 -10.33 -3.20
CA LYS A 125 -17.18 -11.70 -3.03
C LYS A 125 -16.56 -12.69 -4.02
N ALA A 126 -16.18 -12.24 -5.22
CA ALA A 126 -15.50 -13.07 -6.21
C ALA A 126 -14.06 -13.41 -5.76
N LEU A 127 -13.40 -12.54 -4.99
CA LEU A 127 -12.10 -12.86 -4.38
C LEU A 127 -12.21 -14.10 -3.47
N PHE A 128 -13.35 -14.29 -2.79
CA PHE A 128 -13.56 -15.49 -1.95
C PHE A 128 -13.62 -16.80 -2.73
N LYS A 129 -13.90 -16.76 -4.04
CA LYS A 129 -13.77 -17.96 -4.89
C LYS A 129 -12.31 -18.38 -5.04
N HIS A 130 -11.38 -17.44 -4.89
CA HIS A 130 -9.94 -17.63 -4.97
C HIS A 130 -9.24 -17.70 -3.60
N LYS A 131 -9.98 -17.71 -2.48
CA LYS A 131 -9.37 -17.71 -1.14
C LYS A 131 -8.47 -18.92 -0.86
N LYS A 132 -8.65 -20.02 -1.59
CA LYS A 132 -7.81 -21.23 -1.52
C LYS A 132 -6.69 -21.25 -2.57
N SER A 133 -6.65 -20.28 -3.48
CA SER A 133 -5.58 -20.18 -4.48
C SER A 133 -4.27 -19.81 -3.81
N LYS A 134 -3.17 -20.43 -4.26
CA LYS A 134 -1.81 -20.08 -3.84
C LYS A 134 -1.42 -18.72 -4.43
N GLY A 135 -0.54 -18.01 -3.73
CA GLY A 135 0.00 -16.71 -4.14
C GLY A 135 -0.33 -15.57 -3.18
N PHE A 136 -0.33 -14.35 -3.71
CA PHE A 136 -0.36 -13.12 -2.93
C PHE A 136 -1.67 -12.36 -3.08
N PHE A 137 -2.27 -11.99 -1.95
CA PHE A 137 -3.44 -11.11 -1.89
C PHE A 137 -2.97 -9.68 -1.63
N ILE A 138 -3.07 -8.81 -2.63
CA ILE A 138 -2.52 -7.46 -2.57
C ILE A 138 -3.55 -6.50 -1.98
N MET A 139 -3.19 -5.84 -0.88
CA MET A 139 -4.09 -4.95 -0.13
C MET A 139 -3.45 -3.57 0.08
N LEU A 140 -4.18 -2.51 -0.29
CA LEU A 140 -3.82 -1.12 0.03
C LEU A 140 -4.76 -0.62 1.13
N ASN A 141 -4.20 -0.24 2.29
CA ASN A 141 -4.96 -0.05 3.53
C ASN A 141 -4.93 1.37 4.10
N ASP A 142 -4.29 2.31 3.40
CA ASP A 142 -4.05 3.68 3.88
C ASP A 142 -5.14 4.68 3.49
N VAL A 143 -6.18 4.26 2.77
CA VAL A 143 -7.29 5.12 2.33
C VAL A 143 -8.45 5.11 3.32
N ARG A 144 -9.17 6.24 3.41
CA ARG A 144 -10.39 6.33 4.20
C ARG A 144 -11.52 5.55 3.52
N LYS A 145 -12.25 4.75 4.30
CA LYS A 145 -13.51 4.11 3.88
C LYS A 145 -14.68 4.70 4.67
N PRO A 146 -15.53 5.57 4.10
CA PRO A 146 -16.59 6.26 4.86
C PRO A 146 -17.49 5.34 5.68
N ASP A 147 -17.91 4.21 5.11
CA ASP A 147 -18.73 3.19 5.77
C ASP A 147 -17.89 2.09 6.44
N GLY A 148 -16.63 2.39 6.73
CA GLY A 148 -15.67 1.47 7.34
C GLY A 148 -15.67 1.50 8.86
N GLU A 149 -14.79 0.69 9.43
CA GLU A 149 -14.55 0.61 10.87
C GLU A 149 -13.87 1.88 11.38
N LYS A 150 -14.26 2.31 12.58
CA LYS A 150 -13.63 3.45 13.26
C LYS A 150 -12.26 3.04 13.76
N VAL A 151 -11.24 3.79 13.37
CA VAL A 151 -9.84 3.53 13.70
C VAL A 151 -9.13 4.86 13.98
N THR A 152 -7.90 4.78 14.48
CA THR A 152 -7.04 5.95 14.64
C THR A 152 -5.87 5.88 13.66
N PHE A 153 -5.55 7.01 13.03
CA PHE A 153 -4.37 7.12 12.17
C PHE A 153 -3.70 8.47 12.41
N PHE A 154 -2.42 8.47 12.78
CA PHE A 154 -1.67 9.61 13.29
C PHE A 154 -2.35 10.31 14.47
N ASN A 155 -2.83 9.51 15.44
CA ASN A 155 -3.58 9.98 16.61
C ASN A 155 -4.87 10.76 16.29
N LEU A 156 -5.38 10.66 15.06
CA LEU A 156 -6.60 11.32 14.64
C LEU A 156 -7.67 10.29 14.26
N PRO A 157 -8.94 10.54 14.63
CA PRO A 157 -10.04 9.63 14.32
C PRO A 157 -10.29 9.58 12.81
N THR A 158 -10.52 8.37 12.32
CA THR A 158 -10.87 8.13 10.93
C THR A 158 -11.58 6.78 10.77
N THR A 159 -11.78 6.35 9.54
CA THR A 159 -12.32 5.04 9.19
C THR A 159 -11.43 4.30 8.20
N ALA A 160 -11.48 2.96 8.25
CA ALA A 160 -10.78 2.06 7.34
C ALA A 160 -11.65 0.83 7.01
N SER A 161 -11.37 0.11 5.92
CA SER A 161 -12.25 -0.99 5.50
C SER A 161 -12.30 -2.18 6.48
N GLY A 162 -11.27 -2.41 7.30
CA GLY A 162 -11.13 -3.60 8.15
C GLY A 162 -11.02 -4.93 7.40
N PHE A 163 -11.09 -4.92 6.06
CA PHE A 163 -11.14 -6.13 5.23
C PHE A 163 -9.87 -6.96 5.34
N THR A 164 -8.70 -6.32 5.34
CA THR A 164 -7.41 -7.00 5.42
C THR A 164 -7.26 -7.75 6.74
N GLY A 165 -7.58 -7.12 7.87
CA GLY A 165 -7.59 -7.79 9.18
C GLY A 165 -8.59 -8.93 9.23
N PHE A 166 -9.81 -8.70 8.76
CA PHE A 166 -10.83 -9.75 8.67
C PHE A 166 -10.39 -10.94 7.81
N PHE A 167 -9.80 -10.68 6.65
CA PHE A 167 -9.37 -11.71 5.71
C PHE A 167 -8.19 -12.51 6.26
N SER A 168 -7.20 -11.83 6.85
CA SER A 168 -6.04 -12.43 7.51
C SER A 168 -6.46 -13.39 8.62
N ILE A 169 -7.31 -12.93 9.56
CA ILE A 169 -7.77 -13.75 10.70
C ILE A 169 -8.64 -14.90 10.20
N ARG A 170 -9.65 -14.64 9.34
CA ARG A 170 -10.61 -15.68 8.92
C ARG A 170 -9.94 -16.81 8.11
N GLU A 171 -9.00 -16.47 7.25
CA GLU A 171 -8.34 -17.46 6.39
C GLU A 171 -6.96 -17.91 6.92
N ASN A 172 -6.58 -17.45 8.11
CA ASN A 172 -5.28 -17.69 8.76
C ASN A 172 -4.10 -17.38 7.82
N LEU A 173 -4.05 -16.15 7.31
CA LEU A 173 -3.03 -15.70 6.36
C LEU A 173 -2.07 -14.70 7.02
N PRO A 174 -0.75 -14.93 6.99
CA PRO A 174 0.21 -13.91 7.40
C PRO A 174 0.15 -12.72 6.45
N ILE A 175 0.39 -11.53 7.02
CA ILE A 175 0.52 -10.28 6.27
C ILE A 175 2.00 -9.91 6.22
N ILE A 176 2.55 -9.73 5.03
CA ILE A 176 3.85 -9.09 4.85
C ILE A 176 3.65 -7.65 4.42
N VAL A 177 4.23 -6.71 5.18
CA VAL A 177 4.18 -5.28 4.86
C VAL A 177 5.32 -4.94 3.92
N VAL A 178 5.00 -4.40 2.75
CA VAL A 178 5.99 -3.98 1.74
C VAL A 178 5.70 -2.53 1.34
N HIS A 179 6.75 -1.71 1.32
CA HIS A 179 6.69 -0.35 0.80
C HIS A 179 7.90 -0.07 -0.10
N ASN A 180 7.85 1.02 -0.86
CA ASN A 180 8.96 1.43 -1.71
C ASN A 180 9.20 2.94 -1.61
N GLU A 181 10.45 3.33 -1.72
CA GLU A 181 10.89 4.72 -1.72
C GLU A 181 11.59 5.03 -3.04
N VAL A 182 11.23 6.15 -3.66
CA VAL A 182 11.84 6.56 -4.92
C VAL A 182 12.90 7.61 -4.64
N ASP A 183 14.14 7.32 -5.00
CA ASP A 183 15.25 8.25 -4.80
C ASP A 183 15.29 9.36 -5.87
N SER A 184 16.27 10.26 -5.77
CA SER A 184 16.46 11.37 -6.72
C SER A 184 16.82 10.91 -8.14
N ASN A 185 17.33 9.69 -8.31
CA ASN A 185 17.66 9.08 -9.60
C ASN A 185 16.46 8.33 -10.21
N ASN A 186 15.31 8.31 -9.53
CA ASN A 186 14.16 7.46 -9.84
C ASN A 186 14.46 5.97 -9.71
N ILE A 187 15.34 5.57 -8.79
CA ILE A 187 15.50 4.15 -8.40
C ILE A 187 14.53 3.85 -7.26
N CYS A 188 13.80 2.75 -7.38
CA CYS A 188 12.93 2.26 -6.32
C CYS A 188 13.72 1.40 -5.33
N ASN A 189 13.77 1.85 -4.08
CA ASN A 189 14.21 1.05 -2.94
C ASN A 189 12.97 0.38 -2.34
N ILE A 190 12.85 -0.92 -2.49
CA ILE A 190 11.71 -1.72 -2.01
C ILE A 190 12.10 -2.36 -0.69
N TYR A 191 11.31 -2.17 0.35
CA TYR A 191 11.60 -2.70 1.68
C TYR A 191 10.55 -3.72 2.06
N ILE A 192 11.01 -4.95 2.32
CA ILE A 192 10.22 -5.96 3.03
C ILE A 192 10.30 -5.59 4.52
N ASN A 193 9.22 -5.04 5.07
CA ASN A 193 9.26 -4.31 6.34
C ASN A 193 9.07 -5.21 7.56
N GLU A 194 7.84 -5.69 7.78
CA GLU A 194 7.54 -6.59 8.89
C GLU A 194 6.45 -7.59 8.50
N ILE A 195 6.39 -8.71 9.23
CA ILE A 195 5.34 -9.72 9.11
C ILE A 195 4.40 -9.59 10.30
N ILE A 196 3.10 -9.56 10.02
CA ILE A 196 2.03 -9.59 11.00
C ILE A 196 1.34 -10.94 10.89
N TYR A 197 1.38 -11.69 11.99
CA TYR A 197 0.81 -13.02 12.10
C TYR A 197 -0.60 -12.98 12.69
N PRO A 198 -1.62 -13.55 12.02
CA PRO A 198 -3.03 -13.44 12.43
C PRO A 198 -3.32 -14.06 13.80
N GLU A 199 -2.59 -15.09 14.21
CA GLU A 199 -2.78 -15.80 15.48
C GLU A 199 -2.57 -14.91 16.73
N ASN A 200 -1.92 -13.76 16.57
CA ASN A 200 -1.75 -12.78 17.64
C ASN A 200 -2.96 -11.84 17.80
N TYR A 201 -4.00 -12.00 16.98
CA TYR A 201 -5.15 -11.09 16.92
C TYR A 201 -6.46 -11.86 16.93
N THR A 202 -7.37 -11.48 17.83
CA THR A 202 -8.74 -12.00 17.88
C THR A 202 -9.75 -11.03 17.25
N ASP A 203 -9.41 -9.74 17.17
CA ASP A 203 -10.20 -8.70 16.51
C ASP A 203 -9.50 -8.18 15.24
N LYS A 204 -10.27 -8.07 14.15
CA LYS A 204 -9.82 -7.44 12.90
C LYS A 204 -9.43 -5.97 13.08
N ASN A 205 -10.01 -5.28 14.06
CA ASN A 205 -9.75 -3.88 14.33
C ASN A 205 -8.36 -3.71 14.95
N ASP A 206 -7.98 -4.56 15.90
CA ASP A 206 -6.63 -4.55 16.49
C ASP A 206 -5.54 -4.79 15.44
N LEU A 207 -5.79 -5.74 14.52
CA LEU A 207 -4.88 -6.01 13.40
C LEU A 207 -4.83 -4.81 12.43
N THR A 208 -5.96 -4.18 12.15
CA THR A 208 -6.03 -2.99 11.30
C THR A 208 -5.26 -1.83 11.93
N ASP A 209 -5.41 -1.60 13.23
CA ASP A 209 -4.67 -0.58 13.98
C ASP A 209 -3.17 -0.88 14.03
N LYS A 210 -2.77 -2.15 14.22
CA LYS A 210 -1.37 -2.55 14.09
C LYS A 210 -0.83 -2.17 12.72
N LEU A 211 -1.53 -2.52 11.63
CA LEU A 211 -1.09 -2.22 10.27
C LEU A 211 -0.96 -0.71 10.03
N LEU A 212 -1.92 0.08 10.49
CA LEU A 212 -1.86 1.55 10.39
C LEU A 212 -0.69 2.14 11.18
N LYS A 213 -0.35 1.60 12.36
CA LYS A 213 0.85 2.01 13.11
C LYS A 213 2.15 1.71 12.36
N VAL A 214 2.21 0.62 11.59
CA VAL A 214 3.35 0.36 10.69
C VAL A 214 3.45 1.46 9.64
N TYR A 215 2.32 1.81 9.04
CA TYR A 215 2.27 2.84 7.99
C TYR A 215 2.61 4.23 8.52
N GLU A 216 2.21 4.59 9.74
CA GLU A 216 2.63 5.83 10.38
C GLU A 216 4.16 5.93 10.44
N LYS A 217 4.84 4.87 10.87
CA LYS A 217 6.31 4.86 10.94
C LYS A 217 6.93 5.04 9.56
N ILE A 218 6.44 4.33 8.54
CA ILE A 218 6.90 4.43 7.15
C ILE A 218 6.74 5.88 6.65
N ILE A 219 5.55 6.46 6.84
CA ILE A 219 5.24 7.81 6.34
C ILE A 219 6.02 8.88 7.11
N LEU A 220 6.21 8.75 8.42
CA LEU A 220 7.01 9.70 9.20
C LEU A 220 8.48 9.69 8.79
N ASN A 221 9.01 8.53 8.40
CA ASN A 221 10.39 8.40 7.96
C ASN A 221 10.67 9.20 6.67
N ASN A 222 9.75 9.13 5.70
CA ASN A 222 9.90 9.79 4.40
C ASN A 222 8.55 10.37 3.93
N PRO A 223 8.10 11.49 4.53
CA PRO A 223 6.75 12.00 4.34
C PRO A 223 6.48 12.42 2.90
N GLU A 224 7.47 12.84 2.12
CA GLU A 224 7.28 13.19 0.72
C GLU A 224 6.89 12.01 -0.18
N GLN A 225 6.99 10.77 0.28
CA GLN A 225 6.65 9.61 -0.54
C GLN A 225 5.15 9.26 -0.45
N TRP A 226 4.45 9.67 0.61
CA TRP A 226 3.03 9.37 0.81
C TRP A 226 2.12 10.33 0.03
N TYR A 227 0.94 9.85 -0.35
CA TYR A 227 0.01 10.60 -1.20
C TYR A 227 -0.88 11.55 -0.37
N TRP A 228 -0.33 12.70 0.01
CA TRP A 228 -0.97 13.69 0.90
C TRP A 228 -2.23 14.39 0.35
N PHE A 229 -2.62 14.12 -0.90
CA PHE A 229 -3.85 14.67 -1.48
C PHE A 229 -5.13 14.00 -0.93
N GLN A 230 -5.01 12.84 -0.26
CA GLN A 230 -6.16 12.10 0.25
C GLN A 230 -6.88 12.84 1.39
N ASP A 231 -8.22 12.79 1.37
CA ASP A 231 -9.04 13.24 2.51
C ASP A 231 -9.15 12.13 3.57
N ARG A 232 -8.06 11.95 4.32
CA ARG A 232 -7.89 10.78 5.16
C ARG A 232 -8.62 10.80 6.50
N TRP A 233 -8.98 11.96 7.07
CA TRP A 233 -9.51 12.07 8.45
C TRP A 233 -10.91 12.70 8.52
N ILE A 234 -11.71 12.23 9.47
CA ILE A 234 -13.07 12.72 9.74
C ILE A 234 -12.93 13.88 10.74
N ASN A 235 -13.27 15.10 10.33
CA ASN A 235 -13.21 16.32 11.15
C ASN A 235 -11.79 16.85 11.42
N LYS A 236 -11.25 17.60 10.46
CA LYS A 236 -10.07 18.45 10.64
C LYS A 236 -10.43 19.73 11.42
N LYS A 237 -10.90 19.64 12.65
CA LYS A 237 -11.03 20.84 13.50
C LYS A 237 -9.63 21.33 13.86
#